data_AF-A0A935NXF2-F1
#
_entry.id   AF-A0A935NXF2-F1
#
_cell.length_a   1.000
_cell.length_b   1.000
_cell.length_c   1.000
_cell.angle_alpha   90.00
_cell.angle_beta   90.00
_cell.angle_gamma   90.00
#
_symmetry.space_group_name_H-M   'P 1'
#
loop_
_entity.id
_entity.type
_entity.pdbx_description
1 polymer ?
#
loop_
_entity_poly.entity_id
_entity_poly.type
_entity_poly.pdbx_seq_one_letter_code
_entity_poly.pdbx_strand_id
1 'polypeptide(L)'
;MTINRRAAQALSSARLLLREAAAAEHAASSDHQMRAQEILDAAHDELEQTLEAAPAAMSAARSVDALARVSQHVTERRESVDRAVAGCDAAIQDTDAAATRLRERARQAYVARQLAERAERERAGLEERRDQRTQDEVRRRAVRDSQRR
;
A
#
# COMPACT_ATOMS: atom_id res chain seq x y z
N MET A 1 22.48 23.70 -12.30
CA MET A 1 21.01 23.85 -12.43
C MET A 1 20.46 24.10 -11.03
N THR A 2 19.73 25.20 -10.81
CA THR A 2 19.10 25.51 -9.52
C THR A 2 17.73 24.86 -9.46
N ILE A 3 17.54 23.91 -8.54
CA ILE A 3 16.21 23.32 -8.30
C ILE A 3 15.34 24.43 -7.70
N ASN A 4 14.20 24.75 -8.32
CA ASN A 4 13.34 25.89 -7.99
C ASN A 4 12.43 25.62 -6.77
N ARG A 5 12.01 26.61 -5.97
CA ARG A 5 11.21 26.45 -4.72
C ARG A 5 9.98 25.57 -4.92
N ARG A 6 9.35 25.71 -6.09
CA ARG A 6 8.22 24.89 -6.55
C ARG A 6 8.55 23.40 -6.62
N ALA A 7 9.77 23.02 -7.02
CA ALA A 7 10.19 21.62 -7.10
C ALA A 7 10.36 20.99 -5.71
N ALA A 8 10.86 21.72 -4.72
CA ALA A 8 10.96 21.21 -3.34
C ALA A 8 9.57 21.01 -2.71
N GLN A 9 8.64 21.94 -2.93
CA GLN A 9 7.25 21.79 -2.50
C GLN A 9 6.57 20.61 -3.22
N ALA A 10 6.77 20.47 -4.54
CA ALA A 10 6.23 19.36 -5.32
C ALA A 10 6.75 18.00 -4.81
N LEU A 11 8.04 17.90 -4.43
CA LEU A 11 8.61 16.68 -3.84
C LEU A 11 7.98 16.35 -2.48
N SER A 12 7.74 17.35 -1.64
CA SER A 12 7.07 17.15 -0.34
C SER A 12 5.61 16.67 -0.51
N SER A 13 4.86 17.32 -1.40
CA SER A 13 3.48 16.91 -1.73
C SER A 13 3.44 15.51 -2.34
N ALA A 14 4.35 15.18 -3.26
CA ALA A 14 4.45 13.83 -3.83
C ALA A 14 4.72 12.78 -2.74
N ARG A 15 5.54 13.10 -1.73
CA ARG A 15 5.81 12.18 -0.61
C ARG A 15 4.56 11.94 0.25
N LEU A 16 3.75 12.97 0.50
CA LEU A 16 2.50 12.82 1.22
C LEU A 16 1.53 11.92 0.44
N LEU A 17 1.33 12.22 -0.86
CA LEU A 17 0.46 11.43 -1.74
C LEU A 17 0.91 9.96 -1.84
N LEU A 18 2.23 9.70 -1.91
CA LEU A 18 2.76 8.33 -1.91
C LEU A 18 2.47 7.58 -0.61
N ARG A 19 2.49 8.27 0.54
CA ARG A 19 2.15 7.67 1.85
C ARG A 19 0.66 7.40 1.98
N GLU A 20 -0.18 8.33 1.55
CA GLU A 20 -1.64 8.17 1.55
C GLU A 20 -2.07 7.04 0.63
N ALA A 21 -1.53 6.98 -0.59
CA ALA A 21 -1.78 5.89 -1.53
C ALA A 21 -1.30 4.54 -0.98
N ALA A 22 -0.16 4.51 -0.28
CA ALA A 22 0.33 3.31 0.39
C ALA A 22 -0.60 2.84 1.53
N ALA A 23 -1.07 3.76 2.37
CA ALA A 23 -2.00 3.44 3.45
C ALA A 23 -3.35 2.93 2.92
N ALA A 24 -3.89 3.59 1.89
CA ALA A 24 -5.14 3.19 1.24
C ALA A 24 -5.03 1.78 0.61
N GLU A 25 -3.91 1.50 -0.06
CA GLU A 25 -3.68 0.19 -0.68
C GLU A 25 -3.51 -0.93 0.36
N HIS A 26 -2.81 -0.68 1.46
CA HIS A 26 -2.73 -1.62 2.57
C HIS A 26 -4.09 -1.88 3.21
N ALA A 27 -4.87 -0.83 3.46
CA ALA A 27 -6.21 -0.96 4.04
C ALA A 27 -7.13 -1.80 3.13
N ALA A 28 -7.16 -1.49 1.83
CA ALA A 28 -7.96 -2.24 0.86
C ALA A 28 -7.54 -3.71 0.77
N SER A 29 -6.24 -4.01 0.79
CA SER A 29 -5.73 -5.38 0.76
C SER A 29 -6.10 -6.15 2.04
N SER A 30 -5.96 -5.51 3.20
CA SER A 30 -6.32 -6.09 4.49
C SER A 30 -7.82 -6.39 4.58
N ASP A 31 -8.66 -5.46 4.10
CA ASP A 31 -10.11 -5.63 4.06
C ASP A 31 -10.50 -6.78 3.13
N HIS A 32 -9.83 -6.91 1.97
CA HIS A 32 -10.08 -8.00 1.04
C HIS A 32 -9.73 -9.36 1.65
N GLN A 33 -8.56 -9.46 2.31
CA GLN A 33 -8.15 -10.68 3.01
C GLN A 33 -9.10 -11.06 4.15
N MET A 34 -9.54 -10.08 4.94
CA MET A 34 -10.48 -10.31 6.03
C MET A 34 -11.81 -10.84 5.50
N ARG A 35 -12.37 -10.22 4.46
CA ARG A 35 -13.62 -10.70 3.83
C ARG A 35 -13.49 -12.08 3.22
N ALA A 36 -12.38 -12.37 2.55
CA ALA A 36 -12.13 -13.69 1.98
C ALA A 36 -12.09 -14.76 3.09
N GLN A 37 -11.43 -14.47 4.20
CA GLN A 37 -11.40 -15.36 5.37
C GLN A 37 -12.80 -15.55 5.97
N GLU A 38 -13.57 -14.49 6.18
CA GLU A 38 -14.94 -14.57 6.70
C GLU A 38 -15.84 -15.46 5.82
N ILE A 39 -15.70 -15.36 4.49
CA ILE A 39 -16.44 -16.20 3.54
C ILE A 39 -16.02 -17.67 3.65
N LEU A 40 -14.71 -17.93 3.79
CA LEU A 40 -14.19 -19.28 3.96
C LEU A 40 -14.66 -19.92 5.27
N ASP A 41 -14.61 -19.17 6.37
CA ASP A 41 -15.07 -19.64 7.68
C ASP A 41 -16.57 -19.97 7.62
N ALA A 42 -17.38 -19.07 7.05
CA ALA A 42 -18.82 -19.32 6.86
C ALA A 42 -19.10 -20.56 5.98
N ALA A 43 -18.35 -20.75 4.89
CA ALA A 43 -18.50 -21.91 4.02
C ALA A 43 -18.12 -23.23 4.73
N HIS A 44 -17.09 -23.20 5.57
CA HIS A 44 -16.72 -24.34 6.41
C HIS A 44 -17.79 -24.65 7.46
N ASP A 45 -18.30 -23.64 8.17
CA ASP A 45 -19.36 -23.80 9.17
C ASP A 45 -20.61 -24.44 8.55
N GLU A 46 -21.02 -23.97 7.36
CA GLU A 46 -22.15 -24.55 6.63
C GLU A 46 -21.91 -26.00 6.20
N LEU A 47 -20.68 -26.33 5.76
CA LEU A 47 -20.31 -27.70 5.40
C LEU A 47 -20.30 -28.60 6.63
N GLU A 48 -19.76 -28.14 7.75
CA GLU A 48 -19.72 -28.88 9.01
C GLU A 48 -21.14 -29.20 9.51
N GLN A 49 -22.02 -28.19 9.55
CA GLN A 49 -23.44 -28.39 9.90
C GLN A 49 -24.13 -29.37 8.94
N THR A 50 -23.83 -29.28 7.64
CA THR A 50 -24.42 -30.19 6.64
C THR A 50 -23.93 -31.63 6.85
N LEU A 51 -22.65 -31.82 7.17
CA LEU A 51 -22.06 -33.13 7.44
C LEU A 51 -22.55 -33.72 8.77
N GLU A 52 -22.78 -32.88 9.78
CA GLU A 52 -23.36 -33.29 11.06
C GLU A 52 -24.82 -33.76 10.89
N ALA A 53 -25.61 -33.07 10.06
CA ALA A 53 -27.00 -33.41 9.79
C ALA A 53 -27.16 -34.60 8.81
N ALA A 54 -26.17 -34.86 7.95
CA ALA A 54 -26.27 -35.85 6.87
C ALA A 54 -26.55 -37.29 7.37
N PRO A 55 -25.90 -37.83 8.43
CA PRO A 55 -26.18 -39.17 8.93
C PRO A 55 -27.64 -39.37 9.35
N ALA A 56 -28.23 -38.38 10.02
CA ALA A 56 -29.63 -38.42 10.43
C ALA A 56 -30.55 -38.37 9.20
N ALA A 57 -30.26 -37.49 8.24
CA ALA A 57 -31.01 -37.39 6.99
C ALA A 57 -30.93 -38.67 6.14
N MET A 58 -29.76 -39.31 6.08
CA MET A 58 -29.55 -40.60 5.40
C MET A 58 -30.30 -41.74 6.09
N SER A 59 -30.28 -41.80 7.42
CA SER A 59 -31.03 -42.80 8.19
C SER A 59 -32.55 -42.66 8.02
N ALA A 60 -33.05 -41.43 7.90
CA ALA A 60 -34.46 -41.14 7.67
C ALA A 60 -34.92 -41.34 6.21
N ALA A 61 -33.98 -41.46 5.26
CA ALA A 61 -34.29 -41.55 3.84
C ALA A 61 -35.01 -42.85 3.49
N ARG A 62 -36.20 -42.74 2.88
CA ARG A 62 -37.02 -43.89 2.46
C ARG A 62 -36.95 -44.17 0.96
N SER A 63 -36.15 -43.42 0.21
CA SER A 63 -35.98 -43.58 -1.22
C SER A 63 -34.56 -43.21 -1.66
N VAL A 64 -34.15 -43.75 -2.80
CA VAL A 64 -32.86 -43.42 -3.44
C VAL A 64 -32.80 -41.94 -3.77
N ASP A 65 -33.90 -41.33 -4.22
CA ASP A 65 -33.95 -39.88 -4.50
C ASP A 65 -33.68 -39.03 -3.25
N ALA A 66 -34.13 -39.48 -2.07
CA ALA A 66 -33.85 -38.79 -0.82
C ALA A 66 -32.36 -38.86 -0.46
N LEU A 67 -31.71 -40.00 -0.69
CA LEU A 67 -30.25 -40.14 -0.53
C LEU A 67 -29.48 -39.28 -1.54
N ALA A 68 -29.95 -39.24 -2.79
CA ALA A 68 -29.36 -38.42 -3.84
C ALA A 68 -29.40 -36.93 -3.47
N ARG A 69 -30.51 -36.44 -2.89
CA ARG A 69 -30.61 -35.07 -2.38
C ARG A 69 -29.61 -34.75 -1.27
N VAL A 70 -29.39 -35.66 -0.32
CA VAL A 70 -28.38 -35.47 0.74
C VAL A 70 -26.98 -35.40 0.13
N SER A 71 -26.65 -36.32 -0.79
CA SER A 71 -25.38 -36.31 -1.51
C SER A 71 -25.17 -35.02 -2.31
N GLN A 72 -26.21 -34.55 -2.98
CA GLN A 72 -26.18 -33.30 -3.73
C GLN A 72 -25.92 -32.11 -2.81
N HIS A 73 -26.65 -31.99 -1.69
CA HIS A 73 -26.44 -30.92 -0.71
C HIS A 73 -25.01 -30.90 -0.16
N VAL A 74 -24.43 -32.06 0.17
CA VAL A 74 -23.03 -32.14 0.63
C VAL A 74 -22.08 -31.69 -0.49
N THR A 75 -22.34 -32.10 -1.74
CA THR A 75 -21.51 -31.73 -2.89
C THR A 75 -21.53 -30.22 -3.12
N GLU A 76 -22.70 -29.60 -3.13
CA GLU A 76 -22.87 -28.14 -3.28
C GLU A 76 -22.12 -27.36 -2.19
N ARG A 77 -22.10 -27.86 -0.95
CA ARG A 77 -21.34 -27.22 0.14
C ARG A 77 -19.83 -27.38 -0.02
N ARG A 78 -19.35 -28.54 -0.49
CA ARG A 78 -17.92 -28.72 -0.82
C ARG A 78 -17.49 -27.78 -1.94
N GLU A 79 -18.29 -27.65 -2.99
CA GLU A 79 -18.05 -26.68 -4.07
C GLU A 79 -18.09 -25.22 -3.58
N SER A 80 -18.87 -24.92 -2.53
CA SER A 80 -18.84 -23.61 -1.87
C SER A 80 -17.50 -23.34 -1.19
N VAL A 81 -16.98 -24.31 -0.43
CA VAL A 81 -15.66 -24.23 0.21
C VAL A 81 -14.55 -24.08 -0.84
N ASP A 82 -14.56 -24.90 -1.90
CA ASP A 82 -13.54 -24.82 -2.96
C ASP A 82 -13.52 -23.42 -3.62
N ARG A 83 -14.69 -22.82 -3.84
CA ARG A 83 -14.80 -21.44 -4.34
C ARG A 83 -14.26 -20.41 -3.34
N ALA A 84 -14.54 -20.59 -2.04
CA ALA A 84 -14.04 -19.70 -1.01
C ALA A 84 -12.50 -19.78 -0.87
N VAL A 85 -11.93 -20.98 -0.95
CA VAL A 85 -10.47 -21.20 -0.97
C VAL A 85 -9.83 -20.48 -2.16
N ALA A 86 -10.40 -20.62 -3.36
CA ALA A 86 -9.91 -19.89 -4.53
C ALA A 86 -9.98 -18.35 -4.34
N GLY A 87 -10.99 -17.86 -3.61
CA GLY A 87 -11.10 -16.46 -3.21
C GLY A 87 -9.99 -16.02 -2.25
N CYS A 88 -9.66 -16.84 -1.25
CA CYS A 88 -8.53 -16.59 -0.35
C CYS A 88 -7.18 -16.58 -1.09
N ASP A 89 -6.97 -17.50 -2.03
CA ASP A 89 -5.77 -17.53 -2.87
C ASP A 89 -5.62 -16.24 -3.70
N ALA A 90 -6.73 -15.75 -4.27
CA ALA A 90 -6.75 -14.47 -4.98
C ALA A 90 -6.42 -13.30 -4.05
N ALA A 91 -7.00 -13.28 -2.84
CA ALA A 91 -6.71 -12.24 -1.85
C ALA A 91 -5.25 -12.26 -1.36
N ILE A 92 -4.62 -13.44 -1.24
CA ILE A 92 -3.19 -13.58 -0.96
C ILE A 92 -2.35 -12.98 -2.10
N GLN A 93 -2.67 -13.33 -3.35
CA GLN A 93 -1.97 -12.80 -4.53
C GLN A 93 -2.08 -11.28 -4.62
N ASP A 94 -3.26 -10.72 -4.34
CA ASP A 94 -3.48 -9.27 -4.29
C ASP A 94 -2.62 -8.61 -3.20
N THR A 95 -2.49 -9.26 -2.04
CA THR A 95 -1.68 -8.79 -0.92
C THR A 95 -0.19 -8.80 -1.25
N ASP A 96 0.30 -9.85 -1.91
CA ASP A 96 1.69 -9.91 -2.37
C ASP A 96 2.00 -8.86 -3.44
N ALA A 97 1.05 -8.63 -4.35
CA ALA A 97 1.16 -7.58 -5.36
C ALA A 97 1.16 -6.19 -4.71
N ALA A 98 0.29 -5.96 -3.73
CA ALA A 98 0.24 -4.72 -2.95
C ALA A 98 1.55 -4.50 -2.17
N ALA A 99 2.07 -5.51 -1.50
CA ALA A 99 3.36 -5.45 -0.80
C ALA A 99 4.52 -5.10 -1.75
N THR A 100 4.51 -5.66 -2.97
CA THR A 100 5.51 -5.33 -4.00
C THR A 100 5.43 -3.88 -4.43
N ARG A 101 4.22 -3.37 -4.71
CA ARG A 101 4.00 -1.96 -5.07
C ARG A 101 4.37 -1.02 -3.93
N LEU A 102 4.10 -1.40 -2.68
CA LEU A 102 4.50 -0.64 -1.49
C LEU A 102 6.02 -0.54 -1.33
N ARG A 103 6.75 -1.63 -1.53
CA ARG A 103 8.22 -1.63 -1.49
C ARG A 103 8.79 -0.70 -2.57
N GLU A 104 8.22 -0.74 -3.77
CA GLU A 104 8.66 0.13 -4.87
C GLU A 104 8.36 1.61 -4.58
N ARG A 105 7.17 1.94 -4.08
CA ARG A 105 6.83 3.31 -3.65
C ARG A 105 7.73 3.79 -2.50
N ALA A 106 8.11 2.92 -1.57
CA ALA A 106 9.04 3.26 -0.50
C ALA A 106 10.44 3.61 -1.04
N ARG A 107 10.92 2.87 -2.05
CA ARG A 107 12.17 3.21 -2.76
C ARG A 107 12.08 4.56 -3.47
N GLN A 108 10.98 4.81 -4.18
CA GLN A 108 10.74 6.09 -4.85
C GLN A 108 10.70 7.26 -3.87
N ALA A 109 10.01 7.10 -2.73
CA ALA A 109 9.96 8.10 -1.68
C ALA A 109 11.34 8.36 -1.05
N TYR A 110 12.17 7.33 -0.88
CA TYR A 110 13.55 7.47 -0.41
C TYR A 110 14.42 8.25 -1.40
N VAL A 111 14.37 7.91 -2.69
CA VAL A 111 15.12 8.63 -3.73
C VAL A 111 14.66 10.09 -3.83
N ALA A 112 13.35 10.33 -3.82
CA ALA A 112 12.79 11.68 -3.83
C ALA A 112 13.29 12.52 -2.63
N ARG A 113 13.39 11.91 -1.43
CA ARG A 113 13.96 12.56 -0.25
C ARG A 113 15.43 12.93 -0.44
N GLN A 114 16.26 12.01 -0.95
CA GLN A 114 17.68 12.28 -1.20
C GLN A 114 17.88 13.43 -2.20
N LEU A 115 17.06 13.47 -3.25
CA LEU A 115 17.08 14.55 -4.24
C LEU A 115 16.66 15.90 -3.64
N ALA A 116 15.63 15.91 -2.77
CA ALA A 116 15.21 17.11 -2.06
C ALA A 116 16.30 17.64 -1.12
N GLU A 117 16.92 16.76 -0.31
CA GLU A 117 18.01 17.15 0.60
C GLU A 117 19.23 17.68 -0.17
N ARG A 118 19.57 17.08 -1.31
CA ARG A 118 20.64 17.58 -2.18
C ARG A 118 20.30 18.96 -2.75
N ALA A 119 19.06 19.16 -3.20
CA ALA A 119 18.58 20.44 -3.71
C ALA A 119 18.69 21.55 -2.66
N GLU A 120 18.35 21.25 -1.41
CA GLU A 120 18.43 22.19 -0.29
C GLU A 120 19.89 22.56 0.02
N ARG A 121 20.80 21.58 0.07
CA ARG A 121 22.24 21.85 0.28
C ARG A 121 22.84 22.69 -0.85
N GLU A 122 22.50 22.38 -2.10
CA GLU A 122 22.98 23.17 -3.25
C GLU A 122 22.46 24.61 -3.20
N ARG A 123 21.21 24.83 -2.76
CA ARG A 123 20.69 26.19 -2.55
C ARG A 123 21.40 26.93 -1.41
N ALA A 124 21.55 26.30 -0.25
CA ALA A 124 22.23 26.91 0.89
C ALA A 124 23.65 27.36 0.50
N GLY A 125 24.39 26.52 -0.26
CA GLY A 125 25.71 26.89 -0.75
C GLY A 125 25.72 28.02 -1.79
N LEU A 126 24.65 28.19 -2.58
CA LEU A 126 24.52 29.32 -3.49
C LEU A 126 24.15 30.62 -2.77
N GLU A 127 23.28 30.55 -1.77
CA GLU A 127 22.91 31.68 -0.91
C GLU A 127 24.14 32.16 -0.13
N GLU A 128 24.90 31.24 0.48
CA GLU A 128 26.14 31.56 1.20
C GLU A 128 27.18 32.26 0.29
N ARG A 129 27.38 31.74 -0.94
CA ARG A 129 28.29 32.38 -1.91
C ARG A 129 27.81 33.77 -2.34
N ARG A 130 26.49 33.97 -2.46
CA ARG A 130 25.90 35.27 -2.78
C ARG A 130 26.12 36.26 -1.64
N ASP A 131 25.92 35.82 -0.40
CA ASP A 131 26.12 36.64 0.79
C ASP A 131 27.60 37.02 0.97
N GLN A 132 28.51 36.06 0.77
CA GLN A 132 29.96 36.33 0.77
C GLN A 132 30.36 37.37 -0.27
N ARG A 133 29.88 37.25 -1.53
CA ARG A 133 30.15 38.26 -2.56
C ARG A 133 29.64 39.65 -2.17
N THR A 134 28.44 39.71 -1.59
CA THR A 134 27.84 40.97 -1.13
C THR A 134 28.67 41.59 0.00
N GLN A 135 29.11 40.78 0.98
CA GLN A 135 29.97 41.25 2.07
C GLN A 135 31.33 41.72 1.56
N ASP A 136 31.94 41.00 0.62
CA ASP A 136 33.21 41.38 0.00
C ASP A 136 33.10 42.69 -0.78
N GLU A 137 32.00 42.90 -1.51
CA GLU A 137 31.72 44.15 -2.21
C GLU A 137 31.56 45.33 -1.24
N VAL A 138 30.84 45.15 -0.13
CA VAL A 138 30.70 46.17 0.92
C VAL A 138 32.06 46.51 1.52
N ARG A 139 32.88 45.50 1.87
CA ARG A 139 34.24 45.70 2.39
C ARG A 139 35.12 46.46 1.40
N ARG A 140 35.11 46.07 0.11
CA ARG A 140 35.86 46.74 -0.95
C ARG A 140 35.42 48.19 -1.18
N ARG A 141 34.15 48.50 -0.94
CA ARG A 141 33.63 49.87 -1.01
C ARG A 141 34.10 50.69 0.18
N ALA A 142 34.01 50.15 1.39
CA ALA A 142 34.49 50.80 2.61
C ALA A 142 35.99 51.14 2.55
N VAL A 143 36.83 50.22 2.05
CA VAL A 143 38.27 50.46 1.84
C VAL A 143 38.54 51.56 0.80
N ARG A 144 37.75 51.60 -0.28
CA ARG A 144 37.86 52.67 -1.29
C ARG A 144 37.46 54.04 -0.74
N ASP A 145 36.41 54.08 0.07
CA ASP A 145 35.93 55.32 0.68
C ASP A 145 36.89 55.84 1.77
N SER A 146 37.63 54.96 2.47
CA SER A 146 38.66 55.37 3.43
C SER A 146 39.96 55.87 2.79
N GLN A 147 40.28 55.45 1.57
CA GLN A 147 41.45 55.92 0.80
C GLN A 147 41.21 57.26 0.09
N ARG A 148 39.95 57.70 -0.03
CA ARG A 148 39.57 58.99 -0.63
C ARG A 148 39.50 60.15 0.37
N ARG A 149 39.69 59.87 1.66
CA ARG A 149 39.76 60.86 2.74
C ARG A 149 41.20 61.00 3.20
#